data_AF-A0A379VME4-F1
#
_entry.id   AF-A0A379VME4-F1
#
_cell.length_a   1.000
_cell.length_b   1.000
_cell.length_c   1.000
_cell.angle_alpha   90.00
_cell.angle_beta   90.00
_cell.angle_gamma   90.00
#
_symmetry.space_group_name_H-M   'P 1'
#
loop_
_entity.id
_entity.type
_entity.pdbx_description
1 polymer ?
#
loop_
_entity_poly.entity_id
_entity_poly.type
_entity_poly.pdbx_seq_one_letter_code
_entity_poly.pdbx_strand_id
1 'polypeptide(L)'
;MINWQNAFRRGILLADAKITPPERRAIVTRLEALSAQIPAQVRPVYQIWHDGQALQLALSAERQRYSKLQQTSDSELDALRQQQQALQTQLDLTTRKLESLTDIERQLSTRKPAGNYNADTPHTNDKTRDV
;
A
#
# COMPACT_ATOMS: atom_id res chain seq x y z
N MET A 1 -43.80 -6.84 30.10
CA MET A 1 -43.62 -5.38 29.96
C MET A 1 -42.15 -5.06 29.80
N ILE A 2 -41.80 -4.24 28.81
CA ILE A 2 -40.45 -3.66 28.69
C ILE A 2 -40.35 -2.59 29.78
N ASN A 3 -39.47 -2.80 30.76
CA ASN A 3 -39.23 -1.86 31.86
C ASN A 3 -37.84 -1.23 31.67
N TRP A 4 -37.73 0.09 31.79
CA TRP A 4 -36.47 0.84 31.68
C TRP A 4 -35.40 0.30 32.64
N GLN A 5 -35.79 -0.20 33.82
CA GLN A 5 -34.86 -0.79 34.80
C GLN A 5 -34.17 -2.04 34.24
N ASN A 6 -34.94 -2.94 33.63
CA ASN A 6 -34.41 -4.16 33.03
C ASN A 6 -33.53 -3.86 31.81
N ALA A 7 -33.93 -2.89 31.00
CA ALA A 7 -33.13 -2.43 29.85
C ALA A 7 -31.81 -1.80 30.32
N PHE A 8 -31.83 -0.98 31.37
CA PHE A 8 -30.64 -0.33 31.91
C PHE A 8 -29.68 -1.32 32.57
N ARG A 9 -30.19 -2.22 33.44
CA ARG A 9 -29.39 -3.27 34.07
C ARG A 9 -28.72 -4.16 33.03
N ARG A 10 -29.46 -4.59 32.01
CA ARG A 10 -28.90 -5.35 30.89
C ARG A 10 -27.88 -4.55 30.10
N GLY A 11 -28.12 -3.25 29.89
CA GLY A 11 -27.19 -2.35 29.22
C GLY A 11 -25.85 -2.19 29.96
N ILE A 12 -25.88 -2.09 31.29
CA ILE A 12 -24.67 -2.06 32.12
C ILE A 12 -23.91 -3.39 32.04
N LEU A 13 -24.60 -4.52 32.19
CA LEU A 13 -23.97 -5.85 32.15
C LEU A 13 -23.32 -6.13 30.78
N LEU A 14 -24.01 -5.75 29.69
CA LEU A 14 -23.48 -5.94 28.34
C LEU A 14 -22.39 -4.94 27.99
N ALA A 15 -22.40 -3.74 28.56
CA ALA A 15 -21.33 -2.77 28.37
C ALA A 15 -19.97 -3.31 28.85
N ASP A 16 -19.98 -4.10 29.93
CA ASP A 16 -18.80 -4.78 30.48
C ASP A 16 -18.39 -6.01 29.66
N ALA A 17 -19.36 -6.69 29.03
CA ALA A 17 -19.17 -7.95 28.31
C ALA A 17 -18.41 -7.87 26.95
N LYS A 18 -17.58 -6.83 26.71
CA LYS A 18 -16.85 -6.62 25.44
C LYS A 18 -17.71 -6.80 24.17
N ILE A 19 -18.94 -6.28 24.18
CA ILE A 19 -19.84 -6.33 23.02
C ILE A 19 -19.32 -5.54 21.82
N THR A 20 -19.78 -5.94 20.63
CA THR A 20 -19.40 -5.29 19.38
C THR A 20 -20.03 -3.88 19.24
N PRO A 21 -19.43 -2.96 18.46
CA PRO A 21 -20.00 -1.63 18.23
C PRO A 21 -21.47 -1.60 17.73
N PRO A 22 -21.92 -2.45 16.79
CA PRO A 22 -23.33 -2.45 16.36
C PRO A 22 -24.28 -2.92 17.48
N GLU A 23 -23.91 -3.93 18.26
CA GLU A 23 -24.70 -4.38 19.42
C GLU A 23 -24.83 -3.28 20.46
N ARG A 24 -23.73 -2.56 20.72
CA ARG A 24 -23.73 -1.42 21.64
C ARG A 24 -24.71 -0.33 21.21
N ARG A 25 -24.75 0.00 19.91
CA ARG A 25 -25.75 0.95 19.36
C ARG A 25 -27.18 0.47 19.60
N ALA A 26 -27.47 -0.80 19.32
CA ALA A 26 -28.81 -1.36 19.50
C ALA A 26 -29.29 -1.27 20.96
N ILE A 27 -28.38 -1.50 21.92
CA ILE A 27 -28.68 -1.39 23.36
C ILE A 27 -28.95 0.06 23.76
N VAL A 28 -28.09 1.00 23.32
CA VAL A 28 -28.23 2.43 23.61
C VAL A 28 -29.55 2.96 23.04
N THR A 29 -29.85 2.70 21.76
CA THR A 29 -31.09 3.14 21.12
C THR A 29 -32.33 2.56 21.79
N ARG A 30 -32.27 1.28 22.22
CA ARG A 30 -33.39 0.66 22.94
C ARG A 30 -33.63 1.34 24.30
N LEU A 31 -32.58 1.72 25.01
CA LEU A 31 -32.71 2.38 26.30
C LEU A 31 -33.12 3.86 26.14
N GLU A 32 -32.62 4.53 25.10
CA GLU A 32 -33.01 5.89 24.74
C GLU A 32 -34.51 6.00 24.47
N ALA A 33 -35.11 5.02 23.80
CA ALA A 33 -36.56 4.94 23.58
C ALA A 33 -37.37 4.87 24.89
N LEU A 34 -36.75 4.41 25.98
CA LEU A 34 -37.35 4.33 27.32
C LEU A 34 -36.91 5.47 28.23
N SER A 35 -36.10 6.42 27.74
CA SER A 35 -35.48 7.49 28.54
C SER A 35 -36.50 8.40 29.24
N ALA A 36 -37.67 8.61 28.63
CA ALA A 36 -38.77 9.39 29.22
C ALA A 36 -39.37 8.74 30.48
N GLN A 37 -39.22 7.42 30.64
CA GLN A 37 -39.73 6.67 31.80
C GLN A 37 -38.72 6.65 32.95
N ILE A 38 -37.50 7.15 32.74
CA ILE A 38 -36.43 7.16 33.74
C ILE A 38 -36.71 8.28 34.76
N PRO A 39 -36.84 7.95 36.07
CA PRO A 39 -37.05 8.95 37.11
C PRO A 39 -35.89 9.95 37.21
N ALA A 40 -36.19 11.18 37.60
CA ALA A 40 -35.20 12.26 37.71
C ALA A 40 -34.03 11.92 38.65
N GLN A 41 -34.29 11.12 39.69
CA GLN A 41 -33.28 10.69 40.67
C GLN A 41 -32.19 9.80 40.04
N VAL A 42 -32.52 9.03 39.00
CA VAL A 42 -31.61 8.07 38.36
C VAL A 42 -30.99 8.66 37.08
N ARG A 43 -31.50 9.81 36.63
CA ARG A 43 -31.09 10.49 35.39
C ARG A 43 -29.60 10.84 35.34
N PRO A 44 -28.94 11.32 36.41
CA PRO A 44 -27.50 11.58 36.37
C PRO A 44 -26.67 10.31 36.10
N VAL A 45 -27.04 9.19 36.72
CA VAL A 45 -26.36 7.90 36.53
C VAL A 45 -26.57 7.38 35.11
N TYR A 46 -27.79 7.52 34.58
CA TYR A 46 -28.10 7.19 33.19
C TYR A 46 -27.26 8.04 32.21
N GLN A 47 -27.14 9.34 32.45
CA GLN A 47 -26.35 10.25 31.61
C GLN A 47 -24.88 9.82 31.55
N ILE A 48 -24.25 9.58 32.71
CA ILE A 48 -22.85 9.13 32.77
C ILE A 48 -22.67 7.80 32.01
N TRP A 49 -23.58 6.85 32.20
CA TRP A 49 -23.52 5.58 31.48
C TRP A 49 -23.68 5.78 29.97
N HIS A 50 -24.62 6.62 29.55
CA HIS A 50 -24.89 6.93 28.14
C HIS A 50 -23.69 7.61 27.48
N ASP A 51 -23.10 8.61 28.15
CA ASP A 51 -21.90 9.29 27.68
C ASP A 51 -20.72 8.33 27.59
N GLY A 52 -20.58 7.41 28.55
CA GLY A 52 -19.63 6.31 28.48
C GLY A 52 -19.84 5.41 27.26
N GLN A 53 -21.08 5.08 26.90
CA GLN A 53 -21.37 4.32 25.68
C GLN A 53 -21.02 5.11 24.41
N ALA A 54 -21.32 6.41 24.38
CA ALA A 54 -20.98 7.28 23.27
C ALA A 54 -19.46 7.36 23.04
N LEU A 55 -18.68 7.49 24.12
CA LEU A 55 -17.21 7.47 24.08
C LEU A 55 -16.66 6.14 23.54
N GLN A 56 -17.22 5.01 23.96
CA GLN A 56 -16.82 3.69 23.44
C GLN A 56 -17.10 3.55 21.93
N LEU A 57 -18.25 4.07 21.47
CA LEU A 57 -18.57 4.10 20.05
C LEU A 57 -17.61 5.01 19.28
N ALA A 58 -17.31 6.20 19.78
CA ALA A 58 -16.35 7.12 19.18
C ALA A 58 -14.94 6.49 19.08
N LEU A 59 -14.47 5.86 20.17
CA LEU A 59 -13.19 5.15 20.18
C LEU A 59 -13.16 4.02 19.15
N SER A 60 -14.25 3.25 19.02
CA SER A 60 -14.31 2.18 18.03
C SER A 60 -14.29 2.70 16.59
N ALA A 61 -14.97 3.81 16.32
CA ALA A 61 -14.97 4.47 15.01
C ALA A 61 -13.58 5.00 14.67
N GLU A 62 -12.87 5.57 15.64
CA GLU A 62 -11.52 6.09 15.45
C GLU A 62 -10.52 4.96 15.17
N ARG A 63 -10.60 3.86 15.93
CA ARG A 63 -9.79 2.66 15.68
C ARG A 63 -10.01 2.09 14.27
N GLN A 64 -11.25 2.07 13.80
CA GLN A 64 -11.57 1.61 12.45
C GLN A 64 -10.97 2.54 11.38
N ARG A 65 -11.07 3.86 11.56
CA ARG A 65 -10.47 4.85 10.66
C ARG A 65 -8.96 4.72 10.61
N TYR A 66 -8.32 4.63 11.77
CA TYR A 66 -6.87 4.47 11.88
C TYR A 66 -6.41 3.16 11.23
N SER A 67 -7.08 2.04 11.49
CA SER A 67 -6.76 0.75 10.87
C SER A 67 -6.87 0.82 9.35
N LYS A 68 -7.88 1.50 8.81
CA LYS A 68 -8.03 1.68 7.37
C LYS A 68 -6.91 2.54 6.79
N LEU A 69 -6.56 3.64 7.44
CA LEU A 69 -5.46 4.51 7.03
C LEU A 69 -4.12 3.77 7.06
N GLN A 70 -3.87 2.99 8.10
CA GLN A 70 -2.67 2.16 8.22
C GLN A 70 -2.61 1.14 7.08
N GLN A 71 -3.69 0.42 6.80
CA GLN A 71 -3.74 -0.54 5.70
C GLN A 71 -3.44 0.13 4.34
N THR A 72 -3.98 1.33 4.09
CA THR A 72 -3.69 2.09 2.87
C THR A 72 -2.21 2.48 2.82
N SER A 73 -1.66 3.04 3.90
CA SER A 73 -0.25 3.40 3.98
C SER A 73 0.68 2.21 3.74
N ASP A 74 0.37 1.05 4.34
CA ASP A 74 1.15 -0.17 4.15
C ASP A 74 1.11 -0.62 2.68
N SER A 75 -0.05 -0.57 2.04
CA SER A 75 -0.19 -0.92 0.62
C SER A 75 0.56 0.03 -0.32
N GLU A 76 0.60 1.32 0.00
CA GLU A 76 1.36 2.32 -0.77
C GLU A 76 2.86 2.12 -0.62
N LEU A 77 3.34 1.82 0.60
CA LEU A 77 4.75 1.51 0.84
C LEU A 77 5.19 0.26 0.08
N ASP A 78 4.34 -0.77 0.03
CA ASP A 78 4.64 -1.98 -0.72
C ASP A 78 4.67 -1.73 -2.23
N ALA A 79 3.76 -0.90 -2.76
CA ALA A 79 3.80 -0.47 -4.15
C ALA A 79 5.08 0.30 -4.49
N LEU A 80 5.51 1.21 -3.62
CA LEU A 80 6.75 1.97 -3.80
C LEU A 80 8.00 1.06 -3.77
N ARG A 81 8.03 0.07 -2.88
CA ARG A 81 9.12 -0.93 -2.83
C ARG A 81 9.20 -1.74 -4.12
N GLN A 82 8.06 -2.17 -4.65
CA GLN A 82 8.00 -2.89 -5.93
C GLN A 82 8.51 -2.01 -7.08
N GLN A 83 8.12 -0.74 -7.11
CA GLN A 83 8.59 0.21 -8.12
C GLN A 83 10.11 0.43 -8.03
N GLN A 84 10.64 0.60 -6.82
CA GLN A 84 12.08 0.75 -6.61
C GLN A 84 12.85 -0.47 -7.11
N GLN A 85 12.38 -1.68 -6.79
CA GLN A 85 12.99 -2.92 -7.25
C GLN A 85 12.95 -3.03 -8.78
N ALA A 86 11.82 -2.71 -9.40
CA ALA A 86 11.70 -2.70 -10.86
C ALA A 86 12.69 -1.72 -11.51
N LEU A 87 12.79 -0.50 -10.98
CA LEU A 87 13.75 0.50 -11.49
C LEU A 87 15.19 0.05 -11.32
N GLN A 88 15.55 -0.57 -10.19
CA GLN A 88 16.89 -1.14 -9.99
C GLN A 88 17.20 -2.24 -11.01
N THR A 89 16.27 -3.16 -11.25
CA THR A 89 16.48 -4.21 -12.27
C THR A 89 16.64 -3.64 -13.68
N GLN A 90 15.91 -2.55 -13.99
CA GLN A 90 16.07 -1.85 -15.27
C GLN A 90 17.44 -1.17 -15.37
N LEU A 91 17.88 -0.50 -14.31
CA LEU A 91 19.22 0.10 -14.26
C LEU A 91 20.31 -0.95 -14.45
N ASP A 92 20.26 -2.06 -13.72
CA ASP A 92 21.22 -3.16 -13.86
C ASP A 92 21.26 -3.71 -15.29
N LEU A 93 20.09 -3.89 -15.91
CA LEU A 93 19.99 -4.32 -17.31
C LEU A 93 20.64 -3.29 -18.25
N THR A 94 20.35 -2.01 -18.07
CA THR A 94 20.92 -0.95 -18.91
C THR A 94 22.43 -0.84 -18.74
N THR A 95 22.95 -0.96 -17.53
CA THR A 95 24.39 -0.98 -17.25
C THR A 95 25.06 -2.15 -17.97
N ARG A 96 24.53 -3.37 -17.84
CA ARG A 96 25.06 -4.54 -18.56
C ARG A 96 25.01 -4.37 -20.08
N LYS A 97 23.96 -3.74 -20.62
CA LYS A 97 23.86 -3.44 -22.05
C LYS A 97 24.92 -2.44 -22.50
N LEU A 98 25.15 -1.37 -21.72
CA LEU A 98 26.19 -0.38 -22.01
C LEU A 98 27.58 -0.99 -21.92
N GLU A 99 27.86 -1.82 -20.92
CA GLU A 99 29.10 -2.59 -20.81
C GLU A 99 29.30 -3.48 -22.04
N SER A 100 28.26 -4.23 -22.42
CA SER A 100 28.30 -5.10 -23.62
C SER A 100 28.58 -4.31 -24.90
N LEU A 101 27.95 -3.15 -25.09
CA LEU A 101 28.22 -2.27 -26.23
C LEU A 101 29.65 -1.72 -26.20
N THR A 102 30.15 -1.34 -25.02
CA THR A 102 31.52 -0.84 -24.82
C THR A 102 32.56 -1.92 -25.17
N ASP A 103 32.31 -3.17 -24.78
CA ASP A 103 33.16 -4.31 -25.13
C ASP A 103 33.15 -4.60 -26.64
N ILE A 104 31.98 -4.53 -27.28
CA ILE A 104 31.86 -4.68 -28.73
C ILE A 104 32.66 -3.58 -29.46
N GLU A 105 32.55 -2.32 -29.04
CA GLU A 105 33.31 -1.20 -29.63
C GLU A 105 34.82 -1.40 -29.48
N ARG A 106 35.29 -1.86 -28.30
CA ARG A 106 36.70 -2.16 -28.08
C ARG A 106 37.19 -3.27 -29.00
N GLN A 107 36.40 -4.34 -29.18
CA GLN A 107 36.75 -5.43 -30.09
C GLN A 107 36.81 -4.98 -31.55
N LEU A 108 35.82 -4.20 -32.00
CA LEU A 108 35.80 -3.65 -33.36
C LEU A 108 36.96 -2.69 -33.61
N SER A 109 37.30 -1.84 -32.64
CA SER A 109 38.45 -0.93 -32.72
C SER A 109 39.77 -1.70 -32.78
N THR A 110 39.91 -2.78 -32.00
CA THR A 110 41.10 -3.65 -32.03
C THR A 110 41.20 -4.45 -33.34
N ARG A 111 40.06 -4.82 -33.93
CA ARG A 111 39.98 -5.49 -35.24
C ARG A 111 40.15 -4.54 -36.42
N LYS A 112 40.28 -3.23 -36.21
CA LYS A 112 40.71 -2.29 -37.24
C LYS A 112 42.24 -2.35 -37.32
N PRO A 113 42.85 -3.04 -38.29
CA PRO A 113 44.29 -3.22 -38.31
C PRO A 113 44.98 -1.88 -38.56
N ALA A 114 46.00 -1.58 -37.74
CA ALA A 114 47.14 -0.79 -38.19
C ALA A 114 47.87 -1.60 -39.27
N GLY A 115 47.33 -1.59 -40.49
CA GLY A 115 47.79 -2.47 -41.56
C GLY A 115 46.86 -2.47 -42.76
N ASN A 116 46.69 -1.31 -43.39
CA ASN A 116 46.46 -1.26 -44.83
C ASN A 116 47.00 0.04 -45.44
N TYR A 117 48.24 0.39 -45.05
CA TYR A 117 49.13 1.20 -45.87
C TYR A 117 50.26 0.28 -46.36
N ASN A 118 50.49 0.32 -47.68
CA ASN A 118 51.54 -0.33 -48.48
C ASN A 118 51.17 -1.74 -49.00
N ALA A 119 51.30 -2.06 -50.29
CA ALA A 119 52.10 -1.43 -51.34
C ALA A 119 51.45 -1.58 -52.73
N ASP A 120 51.58 -0.52 -53.53
CA ASP A 120 51.63 -0.63 -54.99
C ASP A 120 52.66 -1.69 -55.39
N THR A 121 52.27 -2.60 -56.29
CA THR A 121 53.23 -3.27 -57.18
C THR A 121 52.76 -3.06 -58.61
N PRO A 122 53.47 -2.24 -59.41
CA PRO A 122 53.28 -2.15 -60.85
C PRO A 122 54.22 -3.16 -61.55
N HIS A 123 53.73 -3.83 -62.59
CA HIS A 123 54.43 -4.14 -63.85
C HIS A 123 53.51 -5.03 -64.71
N THR A 124 52.95 -4.49 -65.80
CA THR A 124 53.47 -4.58 -67.18
C THR A 124 53.17 -5.96 -67.79
N ASN A 125 52.03 -6.10 -68.47
CA ASN A 125 51.86 -5.96 -69.93
C ASN A 125 52.42 -7.16 -70.70
N ASP A 126 51.53 -8.00 -71.24
CA ASP A 126 51.63 -8.33 -72.66
C ASP A 126 50.25 -8.64 -73.26
N LYS A 127 50.17 -8.29 -74.53
CA LYS A 127 49.02 -8.01 -75.37
C LYS A 127 48.91 -9.12 -76.42
N THR A 128 47.71 -9.27 -76.99
CA THR A 128 47.40 -9.93 -78.28
C THR A 128 47.47 -11.47 -78.32
N ARG A 129 46.47 -12.20 -78.85
CA ARG A 129 45.78 -12.02 -80.15
C ARG A 129 44.44 -12.79 -80.19
N ASP A 130 43.43 -12.16 -80.77
CA ASP A 130 42.21 -12.79 -81.31
C ASP A 130 42.50 -13.61 -82.59
N VAL A 131 41.62 -14.57 -82.92
CA VAL A 131 41.31 -15.23 -84.21
C VAL A 131 42.47 -15.79 -85.05
#